data_AF-A0A1I0GTJ3-F1
#
_entry.id   AF-A0A1I0GTJ3-F1
#
_cell.length_a   1.000
_cell.length_b   1.000
_cell.length_c   1.000
_cell.angle_alpha   90.00
_cell.angle_beta   90.00
_cell.angle_gamma   90.00
#
_symmetry.space_group_name_H-M   'P 1'
#
loop_
_entity.id
_entity.type
_entity.pdbx_description
1 polymer ?
#
loop_
_entity_poly.entity_id
_entity_poly.type
_entity_poly.pdbx_seq_one_letter_code
_entity_poly.pdbx_strand_id
1 'polypeptide(L)'
;MAERRRKMAVSHKEQRGIFMNDANKGCRIKICGLSRIGDMEAVNRVRPDYIGFVFAQSRRQVGATWAASLKRALDPRIQAVGVFVNAPVSEAVRLAEVGTIQMIQLHGDEDEAYIRELKRQTAAPVIKAVRVRNGDDIFRAEQLSCEYLLLDTYTKGQYGGSGRVFDWNLIPPLQKPFFLAGGISMENVHEAQSCRPYCLDVSSAVETEGRKDPEKIRRMVEAVRQSGKQSGG
;
A
#
# COMPACT_ATOMS: atom_id res chain seq x y z
N MET A 1 33.79 6.07 -0.22
CA MET A 1 32.97 4.83 -0.16
C MET A 1 32.53 4.42 1.25
N ALA A 2 33.35 4.62 2.30
CA ALA A 2 33.01 4.26 3.68
C ALA A 2 31.77 4.99 4.26
N GLU A 3 31.56 6.24 3.86
CA GLU A 3 30.47 7.08 4.39
C GLU A 3 29.07 6.70 3.87
N ARG A 4 28.98 6.26 2.59
CA ARG A 4 27.74 5.69 2.01
C ARG A 4 27.36 4.38 2.68
N ARG A 5 28.34 3.52 3.00
CA ARG A 5 28.12 2.26 3.74
C ARG A 5 27.66 2.51 5.18
N ARG A 6 28.17 3.55 5.85
CA ARG A 6 27.71 3.99 7.18
C ARG A 6 26.26 4.48 7.16
N LYS A 7 25.87 5.32 6.19
CA LYS A 7 24.47 5.79 6.04
C LYS A 7 23.49 4.65 5.74
N MET A 8 23.87 3.67 4.90
CA MET A 8 23.02 2.50 4.63
C MET A 8 22.86 1.59 5.86
N ALA A 9 23.92 1.39 6.65
CA ALA A 9 23.87 0.60 7.88
C ALA A 9 23.02 1.28 8.98
N VAL A 10 23.09 2.61 9.09
CA VAL A 10 22.22 3.39 9.99
C VAL A 10 20.76 3.31 9.55
N SER A 11 20.48 3.46 8.24
CA SER A 11 19.14 3.31 7.67
C SER A 11 18.54 1.91 7.89
N HIS A 12 19.33 0.83 7.80
CA HIS A 12 18.86 -0.52 8.10
C HIS A 12 18.57 -0.73 9.60
N LYS A 13 19.35 -0.10 10.50
CA LYS A 13 19.15 -0.18 11.95
C LYS A 13 17.95 0.66 12.40
N GLU A 14 17.73 1.82 11.79
CA GLU A 14 16.54 2.67 11.98
C GLU A 14 15.29 2.02 11.39
N GLN A 15 15.37 1.41 10.20
CA GLN A 15 14.29 0.60 9.65
C GLN A 15 13.95 -0.56 10.58
N ARG A 16 14.94 -1.33 11.06
CA ARG A 16 14.73 -2.38 12.09
C ARG A 16 14.10 -1.84 13.38
N GLY A 17 14.48 -0.64 13.82
CA GLY A 17 13.89 0.03 14.99
C GLY A 17 12.43 0.44 14.79
N ILE A 18 12.08 0.89 13.58
CA ILE A 18 10.69 1.19 13.18
C ILE A 18 9.86 -0.12 13.17
N PHE A 19 10.40 -1.21 12.60
CA PHE A 19 9.72 -2.51 12.57
C PHE A 19 9.48 -3.10 13.97
N MET A 20 10.37 -2.88 14.94
CA MET A 20 10.21 -3.38 16.32
C MET A 20 9.20 -2.56 17.14
N ASN A 21 9.05 -1.25 16.87
CA ASN A 21 8.08 -0.40 17.58
C ASN A 21 6.64 -0.53 17.08
N ASP A 22 6.42 -1.25 15.97
CA ASP A 22 5.12 -1.40 15.32
C ASP A 22 4.35 -2.65 15.75
N ALA A 23 4.96 -3.54 16.54
CA ALA A 23 4.32 -4.74 17.07
C ALA A 23 3.16 -4.46 18.05
N ASN A 24 2.97 -3.20 18.47
CA ASN A 24 1.94 -2.80 19.44
C ASN A 24 0.86 -1.87 18.84
N LYS A 25 0.78 -1.77 17.51
CA LYS A 25 -0.29 -1.03 16.81
C LYS A 25 -1.18 -2.03 16.09
N GLY A 26 -2.50 -1.89 16.25
CA GLY A 26 -3.48 -2.68 15.50
C GLY A 26 -3.28 -2.56 13.98
N CYS A 27 -3.99 -3.40 13.23
CA CYS A 27 -3.91 -3.45 11.77
C CYS A 27 -3.97 -2.04 11.13
N ARG A 28 -3.03 -1.74 10.23
CA ARG A 28 -2.99 -0.44 9.52
C ARG A 28 -4.04 -0.35 8.44
N ILE A 29 -4.30 0.86 7.97
CA ILE A 29 -5.19 1.08 6.82
C ILE A 29 -4.58 1.99 5.75
N LYS A 30 -4.74 1.56 4.50
CA LYS A 30 -4.43 2.32 3.29
C LYS A 30 -5.72 2.64 2.53
N ILE A 31 -5.90 3.90 2.16
CA ILE A 31 -6.95 4.32 1.22
C ILE A 31 -6.31 4.54 -0.16
N CYS A 32 -6.65 3.73 -1.15
CA CYS A 32 -5.98 3.75 -2.45
C CYS A 32 -6.74 4.54 -3.51
N GLY A 33 -6.02 5.20 -4.43
CA GLY A 33 -6.58 5.85 -5.61
C GLY A 33 -7.29 7.17 -5.32
N LEU A 34 -6.66 8.02 -4.51
CA LEU A 34 -7.11 9.40 -4.29
C LEU A 34 -6.63 10.27 -5.43
N SER A 35 -7.48 11.18 -5.90
CA SER A 35 -7.19 12.00 -7.07
C SER A 35 -7.68 13.44 -6.97
N ARG A 36 -8.37 13.82 -5.89
CA ARG A 36 -8.96 15.15 -5.71
C ARG A 36 -8.53 15.79 -4.40
N ILE A 37 -8.55 17.12 -4.37
CA ILE A 37 -8.25 17.89 -3.14
C ILE A 37 -9.23 17.56 -2.01
N GLY A 38 -10.53 17.42 -2.31
CA GLY A 38 -11.51 16.99 -1.31
C GLY A 38 -11.25 15.60 -0.72
N ASP A 39 -10.52 14.73 -1.43
CA ASP A 39 -10.10 13.44 -0.88
C ASP A 39 -9.04 13.63 0.22
N MET A 40 -8.14 14.62 0.06
CA MET A 40 -7.11 14.96 1.05
C MET A 40 -7.76 15.47 2.34
N GLU A 41 -8.74 16.36 2.22
CA GLU A 41 -9.51 16.84 3.38
C GLU A 41 -10.18 15.69 4.13
N ALA A 42 -10.77 14.73 3.39
CA ALA A 42 -11.41 13.56 3.98
C ALA A 42 -10.43 12.69 4.75
N VAL A 43 -9.29 12.32 4.16
CA VAL A 43 -8.29 11.49 4.83
C VAL A 43 -7.56 12.22 5.94
N ASN A 44 -7.36 13.54 5.86
CA ASN A 44 -6.73 14.31 6.93
C ASN A 44 -7.54 14.29 8.23
N ARG A 45 -8.88 14.22 8.14
CA ARG A 45 -9.77 14.15 9.32
C ARG A 45 -9.63 12.84 10.08
N VAL A 46 -9.38 11.74 9.37
CA VAL A 46 -9.36 10.40 9.98
C VAL A 46 -7.98 9.76 10.01
N ARG A 47 -7.00 10.37 9.35
CA ARG A 47 -5.57 10.05 9.31
C ARG A 47 -5.30 8.56 9.09
N PRO A 48 -5.68 7.94 7.95
CA PRO A 48 -5.24 6.57 7.66
C PRO A 48 -3.71 6.50 7.67
N ASP A 49 -3.14 5.31 7.86
CA ASP A 49 -1.68 5.15 7.86
C ASP A 49 -1.08 5.47 6.49
N TYR A 50 -1.79 5.08 5.43
CA TYR A 50 -1.36 5.26 4.06
C TYR A 50 -2.46 5.80 3.15
N ILE A 51 -2.05 6.48 2.08
CA ILE A 51 -2.87 6.72 0.90
C ILE A 51 -2.18 6.21 -0.36
N GLY A 52 -2.94 5.97 -1.43
CA GLY A 52 -2.40 5.60 -2.75
C GLY A 52 -2.66 6.66 -3.82
N PHE A 53 -1.61 7.10 -4.51
CA PHE A 53 -1.69 7.82 -5.79
C PHE A 53 -1.42 6.85 -6.93
N VAL A 54 -2.32 6.77 -7.91
CA VAL A 54 -2.18 5.84 -9.04
C VAL A 54 -1.56 6.57 -10.23
N PHE A 55 -0.40 6.10 -10.69
CA PHE A 55 0.31 6.65 -11.85
C PHE A 55 0.13 5.78 -13.12
N ALA A 56 -0.66 4.71 -13.02
CA ALA A 56 -1.03 3.85 -14.15
C ALA A 56 -2.39 4.24 -14.76
N GLN A 57 -2.58 3.90 -16.03
CA GLN A 57 -3.81 4.18 -16.77
C GLN A 57 -5.04 3.60 -16.07
N SER A 58 -5.91 4.49 -15.58
CA SER A 58 -7.18 4.14 -14.93
C SER A 58 -8.01 5.40 -14.69
N ARG A 59 -9.28 5.25 -14.27
CA ARG A 59 -10.10 6.37 -13.79
C ARG A 59 -9.55 7.08 -12.54
N ARG A 60 -8.59 6.47 -11.85
CA ARG A 60 -7.96 6.98 -10.63
C ARG A 60 -6.57 7.58 -10.89
N GLN A 61 -6.14 7.60 -12.15
CA GLN A 61 -4.83 8.08 -12.53
C GLN A 61 -4.65 9.54 -12.16
N VAL A 62 -3.49 9.88 -11.62
CA VAL A 62 -3.04 11.25 -11.39
C VAL A 62 -1.70 11.48 -12.08
N GLY A 63 -1.49 12.71 -12.58
CA GLY A 63 -0.18 13.13 -13.07
C GLY A 63 0.77 13.49 -11.93
N ALA A 64 2.07 13.38 -12.16
CA ALA A 64 3.12 13.69 -11.18
C ALA A 64 2.94 15.08 -10.51
N THR A 65 2.73 16.13 -11.31
CA THR A 65 2.55 17.50 -10.81
C THR A 65 1.30 17.63 -9.94
N TRP A 66 0.21 16.95 -10.33
CA TRP A 66 -1.02 16.97 -9.55
C TRP A 66 -0.89 16.19 -8.24
N ALA A 67 -0.28 15.01 -8.28
CA ALA A 67 0.03 14.23 -7.08
C ALA A 67 0.90 15.02 -6.09
N ALA A 68 1.88 15.78 -6.57
CA ALA A 68 2.67 16.66 -5.71
C ALA A 68 1.82 17.76 -5.04
N SER A 69 0.84 18.33 -5.76
CA SER A 69 -0.12 19.29 -5.18
C SER A 69 -1.03 18.65 -4.15
N LEU A 70 -1.55 17.44 -4.40
CA LEU A 70 -2.31 16.67 -3.43
C LEU A 70 -1.47 16.35 -2.19
N LYS A 71 -0.21 15.92 -2.36
CA LYS A 71 0.71 15.62 -1.26
C LYS A 71 0.97 16.84 -0.37
N ARG A 72 1.06 18.05 -0.93
CA ARG A 72 1.20 19.29 -0.13
C ARG A 72 -0.03 19.57 0.74
N ALA A 73 -1.22 19.15 0.31
CA ALA A 73 -2.46 19.29 1.09
C ALA A 73 -2.68 18.12 2.08
N LEU A 74 -1.87 17.06 2.02
CA LEU A 74 -1.98 15.89 2.89
C LEU A 74 -1.29 16.14 4.24
N ASP A 75 -1.92 15.70 5.33
CA ASP A 75 -1.31 15.68 6.66
C ASP A 75 0.03 14.91 6.60
N PRO A 76 1.16 15.50 7.05
CA PRO A 76 2.48 14.90 6.89
C PRO A 76 2.66 13.57 7.63
N ARG A 77 1.76 13.23 8.57
CA ARG A 77 1.75 11.94 9.25
C ARG A 77 1.21 10.80 8.39
N ILE A 78 0.50 11.10 7.31
CA ILE A 78 -0.04 10.10 6.37
C ILE A 78 1.00 9.84 5.28
N GLN A 79 1.38 8.58 5.10
CA GLN A 79 2.37 8.19 4.09
C GLN A 79 1.70 7.99 2.73
N ALA A 80 2.28 8.58 1.68
CA ALA A 80 1.80 8.43 0.31
C ALA A 80 2.51 7.26 -0.38
N VAL A 81 1.74 6.38 -0.99
CA VAL A 81 2.21 5.24 -1.80
C VAL A 81 1.95 5.54 -3.27
N GLY A 82 2.97 5.45 -4.12
CA GLY A 82 2.80 5.53 -5.57
C GLY A 82 2.52 4.16 -6.16
N VAL A 83 1.44 4.02 -6.93
CA VAL A 83 1.04 2.76 -7.58
C VAL A 83 1.39 2.82 -9.06
N PHE A 84 2.23 1.89 -9.51
CA PHE A 84 2.75 1.80 -10.87
C PHE A 84 2.39 0.44 -11.48
N VAL A 85 2.25 0.41 -12.81
CA VAL A 85 2.06 -0.80 -13.60
C VAL A 85 3.02 -0.73 -14.77
N ASN A 86 4.10 -1.52 -14.71
CA ASN A 86 5.12 -1.64 -15.75
C ASN A 86 5.72 -0.28 -16.20
N ALA A 87 5.76 0.70 -15.30
CA ALA A 87 6.32 2.01 -15.57
C ALA A 87 7.86 1.97 -15.57
N PRO A 88 8.56 2.85 -16.29
CA PRO A 88 10.01 2.97 -16.19
C PRO A 88 10.46 3.24 -14.74
N VAL A 89 11.54 2.58 -14.29
CA VAL A 89 12.09 2.75 -12.93
C VAL A 89 12.30 4.22 -12.57
N SER A 90 12.82 5.01 -13.50
CA SER A 90 13.11 6.43 -13.32
C SER A 90 11.89 7.26 -12.92
N GLU A 91 10.68 6.87 -13.33
CA GLU A 91 9.45 7.59 -12.98
C GLU A 91 9.16 7.46 -11.48
N ALA A 92 9.20 6.23 -10.96
CA ALA A 92 8.96 5.96 -9.54
C ALA A 92 10.08 6.54 -8.65
N VAL A 93 11.34 6.43 -9.09
CA VAL A 93 12.51 7.02 -8.41
C VAL A 93 12.33 8.52 -8.26
N ARG A 94 12.05 9.24 -9.35
CA ARG A 94 11.88 10.70 -9.33
C ARG A 94 10.79 11.14 -8.35
N LEU A 95 9.65 10.45 -8.33
CA LEU A 95 8.54 10.77 -7.44
C LEU A 95 8.89 10.53 -5.96
N ALA A 96 9.68 9.50 -5.67
CA ALA A 96 10.18 9.21 -4.33
C ALA A 96 11.22 10.24 -3.88
N GLU A 97 12.18 10.59 -4.74
CA GLU A 97 13.25 11.56 -4.44
C GLU A 97 12.72 12.95 -4.11
N VAL A 98 11.71 13.43 -4.84
CA VAL A 98 11.08 14.74 -4.56
C VAL A 98 10.07 14.69 -3.42
N GLY A 99 9.89 13.53 -2.77
CA GLY A 99 9.00 13.36 -1.63
C GLY A 99 7.50 13.33 -1.95
N THR A 100 7.11 13.20 -3.22
CA THR A 100 5.69 13.05 -3.60
C THR A 100 5.12 11.75 -3.04
N ILE A 101 5.94 10.69 -3.01
CA ILE A 101 5.61 9.39 -2.44
C ILE A 101 6.70 8.94 -1.47
N GLN A 102 6.32 8.12 -0.49
CA GLN A 102 7.21 7.54 0.53
C GLN A 102 7.43 6.04 0.30
N MET A 103 6.55 5.38 -0.45
CA MET A 103 6.65 3.97 -0.82
C MET A 103 6.24 3.76 -2.27
N ILE A 104 6.76 2.69 -2.87
CA ILE A 104 6.53 2.35 -4.28
C ILE A 104 5.80 1.02 -4.35
N GLN A 105 4.58 1.02 -4.88
CA GLN A 105 3.77 -0.16 -5.11
C GLN A 105 3.84 -0.56 -6.59
N LEU A 106 4.41 -1.74 -6.85
CA LEU A 106 4.55 -2.34 -8.16
C LEU A 106 3.39 -3.31 -8.40
N HIS A 107 2.45 -2.90 -9.25
CA HIS A 107 1.19 -3.59 -9.48
C HIS A 107 1.12 -4.32 -10.83
N GLY A 108 2.16 -4.23 -11.66
CA GLY A 108 2.26 -4.93 -12.93
C GLY A 108 2.98 -6.28 -12.84
N ASP A 109 3.75 -6.56 -13.89
CA ASP A 109 4.55 -7.77 -14.07
C ASP A 109 6.04 -7.52 -13.75
N GLU A 110 6.34 -6.48 -12.97
CA GLU A 110 7.71 -6.12 -12.60
C GLU A 110 8.38 -7.25 -11.82
N ASP A 111 9.56 -7.67 -12.28
CA ASP A 111 10.29 -8.82 -11.78
C ASP A 111 11.41 -8.45 -10.80
N GLU A 112 12.21 -9.44 -10.42
CA GLU A 112 13.36 -9.25 -9.51
C GLU A 112 14.41 -8.30 -10.09
N ALA A 113 14.63 -8.31 -11.41
CA ALA A 113 15.60 -7.43 -12.05
C ALA A 113 15.13 -5.97 -11.95
N TYR A 114 13.84 -5.71 -12.20
CA TYR A 114 13.23 -4.41 -12.00
C TYR A 114 13.36 -3.93 -10.55
N ILE A 115 12.99 -4.78 -9.58
CA ILE A 115 13.05 -4.43 -8.15
C ILE A 115 14.48 -4.12 -7.71
N ARG A 116 15.47 -4.90 -8.18
CA ARG A 116 16.88 -4.64 -7.89
C ARG A 116 17.37 -3.34 -8.50
N GLU A 117 16.97 -3.00 -9.72
CA GLU A 117 17.31 -1.72 -10.34
C GLU A 117 16.69 -0.55 -9.56
N LEU A 118 15.40 -0.65 -9.22
CA LEU A 118 14.71 0.35 -8.42
C LEU A 118 15.44 0.61 -7.08
N LYS A 119 15.79 -0.47 -6.36
CA LYS A 119 16.48 -0.39 -5.06
C LYS A 119 17.93 0.10 -5.14
N ARG A 120 18.57 0.08 -6.31
CA ARG A 120 19.87 0.73 -6.51
C ARG A 120 19.76 2.25 -6.53
N GLN A 121 18.61 2.78 -6.95
CA GLN A 121 18.39 4.20 -7.17
C GLN A 121 17.63 4.89 -6.03
N THR A 122 16.82 4.15 -5.27
CA THR A 122 16.07 4.72 -4.14
C THR A 122 16.07 3.81 -2.91
N ALA A 123 15.96 4.42 -1.73
CA ALA A 123 15.75 3.74 -0.45
C ALA A 123 14.27 3.60 -0.08
N ALA A 124 13.35 4.09 -0.93
CA ALA A 124 11.91 3.97 -0.70
C ALA A 124 11.50 2.48 -0.65
N PRO A 125 10.73 2.04 0.37
CA PRO A 125 10.28 0.66 0.45
C PRO A 125 9.39 0.27 -0.75
N VAL A 126 9.55 -0.98 -1.19
CA VAL A 126 8.82 -1.55 -2.31
C VAL A 126 7.72 -2.49 -1.80
N ILE A 127 6.51 -2.28 -2.30
CA ILE A 127 5.36 -3.16 -2.14
C ILE A 127 5.14 -3.88 -3.46
N LYS A 128 5.30 -5.21 -3.53
CA LYS A 128 4.97 -5.96 -4.74
C LYS A 128 3.55 -6.53 -4.65
N ALA A 129 2.68 -6.10 -5.56
CA ALA A 129 1.34 -6.68 -5.66
C ALA A 129 1.39 -8.07 -6.30
N VAL A 130 0.57 -8.96 -5.76
CA VAL A 130 0.39 -10.35 -6.17
C VAL A 130 -1.09 -10.53 -6.47
N ARG A 131 -1.41 -10.92 -7.71
CA ARG A 131 -2.76 -11.31 -8.10
C ARG A 131 -2.95 -12.78 -7.72
N VAL A 132 -3.53 -13.04 -6.56
CA VAL A 132 -3.55 -14.38 -5.97
C VAL A 132 -4.54 -15.28 -6.71
N ARG A 133 -4.04 -16.37 -7.31
CA ARG A 133 -4.86 -17.49 -7.79
C ARG A 133 -4.69 -18.74 -6.92
N ASN A 134 -3.51 -18.90 -6.34
CA ASN A 134 -3.13 -19.99 -5.44
C ASN A 134 -1.95 -19.57 -4.56
N GLY A 135 -1.59 -20.41 -3.58
CA GLY A 135 -0.46 -20.16 -2.68
C GLY A 135 0.90 -20.01 -3.38
N ASP A 136 1.12 -20.68 -4.52
CA ASP A 136 2.39 -20.63 -5.26
C ASP A 136 2.67 -19.25 -5.85
N ASP A 137 1.63 -18.50 -6.22
CA ASP A 137 1.78 -17.10 -6.65
C ASP A 137 2.37 -16.24 -5.51
N ILE A 138 1.95 -16.50 -4.27
CA ILE A 138 2.40 -15.79 -3.07
C ILE A 138 3.84 -16.20 -2.72
N PHE A 139 4.13 -17.51 -2.68
CA PHE A 139 5.48 -18.00 -2.37
C PHE A 139 6.54 -17.47 -3.33
N ARG A 140 6.23 -17.40 -4.63
CA ARG A 140 7.15 -16.82 -5.63
C ARG A 140 7.42 -15.35 -5.37
N ALA A 141 6.39 -14.58 -5.02
CA ALA A 141 6.55 -13.16 -4.71
C ALA A 141 7.31 -12.93 -3.38
N GLU A 142 7.16 -13.82 -2.41
CA GLU A 142 7.90 -13.77 -1.15
C GLU A 142 9.43 -13.84 -1.36
N GLN A 143 9.90 -14.50 -2.43
CA GLN A 143 11.33 -14.57 -2.77
C GLN A 143 11.90 -13.29 -3.39
N LEU A 144 11.05 -12.35 -3.83
CA LEU A 144 11.52 -11.11 -4.47
C LEU A 144 12.21 -10.17 -3.48
N SER A 145 13.08 -9.27 -3.92
CA SER A 145 13.77 -8.33 -3.05
C SER A 145 12.91 -7.13 -2.60
N CYS A 146 11.60 -7.29 -2.44
CA CYS A 146 10.68 -6.27 -1.92
C CYS A 146 10.46 -6.39 -0.40
N GLU A 147 10.18 -5.26 0.26
CA GLU A 147 9.91 -5.19 1.70
C GLU A 147 8.53 -5.70 2.08
N TYR A 148 7.53 -5.45 1.23
CA TYR A 148 6.14 -5.81 1.48
C TYR A 148 5.52 -6.53 0.29
N LEU A 149 4.58 -7.43 0.59
CA LEU A 149 3.66 -7.97 -0.40
C LEU A 149 2.33 -7.24 -0.33
N LEU A 150 1.60 -7.19 -1.44
CA LEU A 150 0.18 -6.82 -1.44
C LEU A 150 -0.60 -7.92 -2.13
N LEU A 151 -1.50 -8.57 -1.40
CA LEU A 151 -2.29 -9.69 -1.90
C LEU A 151 -3.62 -9.13 -2.40
N ASP A 152 -3.82 -9.16 -3.72
CA ASP A 152 -5.04 -8.68 -4.38
C ASP A 152 -5.75 -9.83 -5.11
N THR A 153 -7.06 -9.70 -5.27
CA THR A 153 -7.88 -10.69 -5.97
C THR A 153 -7.52 -10.72 -7.45
N TYR A 154 -7.17 -11.90 -7.96
CA TYR A 154 -6.98 -12.09 -9.39
C TYR A 154 -8.26 -11.76 -10.17
N THR A 155 -8.15 -10.86 -11.14
CA THR A 155 -9.21 -10.55 -12.09
C THR A 155 -8.64 -10.61 -13.50
N LYS A 156 -9.22 -11.46 -14.36
CA LYS A 156 -8.73 -11.66 -15.72
C LYS A 156 -8.75 -10.34 -16.50
N GLY A 157 -7.59 -9.90 -16.99
CA GLY A 157 -7.45 -8.68 -17.80
C GLY A 157 -7.52 -7.36 -17.04
N GLN A 158 -7.52 -7.36 -15.70
CA GLN A 158 -7.54 -6.13 -14.89
C GLN A 158 -6.43 -6.14 -13.83
N TYR A 159 -5.82 -4.98 -13.61
CA TYR A 159 -4.89 -4.73 -12.51
C TYR A 159 -5.68 -4.17 -11.32
N GLY A 160 -6.13 -5.07 -10.44
CA GLY A 160 -6.86 -4.78 -9.20
C GLY A 160 -8.30 -4.27 -9.38
N GLY A 161 -9.01 -4.08 -8.26
CA GLY A 161 -10.25 -3.30 -8.20
C GLY A 161 -11.56 -3.97 -8.62
N SER A 162 -11.67 -5.30 -8.58
CA SER A 162 -12.87 -6.04 -9.03
C SER A 162 -14.00 -6.18 -8.01
N GLY A 163 -13.76 -5.81 -6.74
CA GLY A 163 -14.75 -5.97 -5.67
C GLY A 163 -14.98 -7.42 -5.21
N ARG A 164 -14.34 -8.41 -5.85
CA ARG A 164 -14.37 -9.81 -5.43
C ARG A 164 -13.25 -10.08 -4.45
N VAL A 165 -13.50 -10.98 -3.50
CA VAL A 165 -12.53 -11.45 -2.50
C VAL A 165 -12.03 -12.83 -2.97
N PHE A 166 -10.71 -13.05 -2.95
CA PHE A 166 -10.14 -14.40 -3.13
C PHE A 166 -10.18 -15.15 -1.80
N ASP A 167 -10.10 -16.48 -1.84
CA ASP A 167 -10.07 -17.27 -0.61
C ASP A 167 -8.80 -16.95 0.22
N TRP A 168 -8.97 -16.24 1.34
CA TRP A 168 -7.87 -15.83 2.20
C TRP A 168 -7.21 -17.01 2.92
N ASN A 169 -7.83 -18.20 2.94
CA ASN A 169 -7.18 -19.41 3.44
C ASN A 169 -6.00 -19.85 2.56
N LEU A 170 -5.87 -19.29 1.35
CA LEU A 170 -4.71 -19.50 0.47
C LEU A 170 -3.45 -18.77 0.94
N ILE A 171 -3.55 -17.85 1.91
CA ILE A 171 -2.41 -17.08 2.42
C ILE A 171 -1.56 -18.01 3.30
N PRO A 172 -0.35 -18.40 2.88
CA PRO A 172 0.51 -19.24 3.71
C PRO A 172 1.11 -18.40 4.85
N PRO A 173 1.80 -19.02 5.82
CA PRO A 173 2.66 -18.30 6.74
C PRO A 173 3.74 -17.54 5.95
N LEU A 174 3.77 -16.21 6.08
CA LEU A 174 4.72 -15.33 5.41
C LEU A 174 5.72 -14.74 6.41
N GLN A 175 6.98 -14.63 6.00
CA GLN A 175 8.03 -13.91 6.71
C GLN A 175 7.93 -12.40 6.47
N LYS A 176 7.39 -12.00 5.31
CA LYS A 176 7.21 -10.58 4.97
C LYS A 176 5.88 -10.04 5.46
N PRO A 177 5.84 -8.79 5.95
CA PRO A 177 4.58 -8.09 6.16
C PRO A 177 3.83 -7.95 4.84
N PHE A 178 2.51 -8.14 4.89
CA PHE A 178 1.67 -8.04 3.70
C PHE A 178 0.49 -7.10 3.89
N PHE A 179 0.16 -6.40 2.81
CA PHE A 179 -1.08 -5.68 2.64
C PHE A 179 -2.11 -6.67 2.11
N LEU A 180 -3.32 -6.65 2.67
CA LEU A 180 -4.46 -7.38 2.12
C LEU A 180 -5.33 -6.39 1.35
N ALA A 181 -5.64 -6.72 0.10
CA ALA A 181 -6.48 -5.95 -0.80
C ALA A 181 -7.56 -6.87 -1.42
N GLY A 182 -8.28 -6.37 -2.42
CA GLY A 182 -9.23 -7.17 -3.18
C GLY A 182 -10.58 -7.37 -2.49
N GLY A 183 -11.54 -6.50 -2.81
CA GLY A 183 -12.93 -6.67 -2.36
C GLY A 183 -13.18 -6.41 -0.86
N ILE A 184 -12.24 -5.79 -0.14
CA ILE A 184 -12.45 -5.41 1.26
C ILE A 184 -13.55 -4.36 1.36
N SER A 185 -14.53 -4.63 2.21
CA SER A 185 -15.72 -3.82 2.46
C SER A 185 -16.11 -3.87 3.94
N MET A 186 -17.18 -3.15 4.32
CA MET A 186 -17.63 -3.11 5.72
C MET A 186 -18.13 -4.48 6.21
N GLU A 187 -18.61 -5.31 5.28
CA GLU A 187 -19.17 -6.63 5.56
C GLU A 187 -18.09 -7.66 5.91
N ASN A 188 -16.87 -7.51 5.39
CA ASN A 188 -15.79 -8.50 5.54
C ASN A 188 -14.52 -7.95 6.21
N VAL A 189 -14.51 -6.69 6.66
CA VAL A 189 -13.33 -6.04 7.24
C VAL A 189 -12.75 -6.81 8.44
N HIS A 190 -13.60 -7.34 9.33
CA HIS A 190 -13.15 -8.08 10.50
C HIS A 190 -12.56 -9.45 10.15
N GLU A 191 -13.15 -10.12 9.18
CA GLU A 191 -12.61 -11.36 8.62
C GLU A 191 -11.25 -11.09 7.96
N ALA A 192 -11.12 -9.98 7.21
CA ALA A 192 -9.85 -9.57 6.61
C ALA A 192 -8.76 -9.33 7.66
N GLN A 193 -9.12 -8.74 8.81
CA GLN A 193 -8.20 -8.53 9.92
C GLN A 193 -7.79 -9.84 10.62
N SER A 194 -8.65 -10.86 10.60
CA SER A 194 -8.33 -12.17 11.19
C SER A 194 -7.17 -12.87 10.48
N CYS A 195 -6.92 -12.54 9.20
CA CYS A 195 -5.73 -12.95 8.45
C CYS A 195 -4.42 -12.30 8.95
N ARG A 196 -4.51 -11.40 9.94
CA ARG A 196 -3.40 -10.63 10.53
C ARG A 196 -2.53 -9.88 9.49
N PRO A 197 -3.13 -9.17 8.53
CA PRO A 197 -2.34 -8.37 7.60
C PRO A 197 -1.66 -7.22 8.33
N TYR A 198 -0.49 -6.83 7.81
CA TYR A 198 0.17 -5.60 8.24
C TYR A 198 -0.72 -4.38 7.99
N CYS A 199 -1.42 -4.37 6.86
CA CYS A 199 -2.30 -3.29 6.45
C CYS A 199 -3.48 -3.80 5.61
N LEU A 200 -4.66 -3.25 5.80
CA LEU A 200 -5.76 -3.39 4.82
C LEU A 200 -5.67 -2.28 3.78
N ASP A 201 -5.77 -2.62 2.49
CA ASP A 201 -5.78 -1.68 1.37
C ASP A 201 -7.16 -1.60 0.72
N VAL A 202 -7.83 -0.46 0.89
CA VAL A 202 -9.22 -0.26 0.46
C VAL A 202 -9.29 0.80 -0.63
N SER A 203 -10.01 0.50 -1.71
CA SER A 203 -10.22 1.42 -2.83
C SER A 203 -11.69 1.67 -3.13
N SER A 204 -12.38 0.75 -3.81
CA SER A 204 -13.75 0.96 -4.31
C SER A 204 -14.82 0.95 -3.23
N ALA A 205 -14.65 0.22 -2.13
CA ALA A 205 -15.64 0.16 -1.06
C ALA A 205 -15.88 1.50 -0.36
N VAL A 206 -14.92 2.43 -0.46
CA VAL A 206 -15.03 3.80 0.07
C VAL A 206 -15.32 4.83 -1.02
N GLU A 207 -15.91 4.39 -2.14
CA GLU A 207 -16.35 5.26 -3.22
C GLU A 207 -17.88 5.32 -3.31
N THR A 208 -18.38 6.47 -3.77
CA THR A 208 -19.76 6.69 -4.21
C THR A 208 -19.68 7.26 -5.62
N GLU A 209 -20.33 6.61 -6.59
CA GLU A 209 -20.25 6.97 -8.02
C GLU A 209 -18.81 7.10 -8.54
N GLY A 210 -17.93 6.23 -8.04
CA GLY A 210 -16.52 6.20 -8.44
C GLY A 210 -15.63 7.29 -7.88
N ARG A 211 -16.14 8.10 -6.96
CA ARG A 211 -15.41 9.15 -6.26
C ARG A 211 -15.28 8.78 -4.79
N LYS A 212 -14.16 9.09 -4.15
CA LYS A 212 -13.99 8.85 -2.72
C LYS A 212 -15.08 9.56 -1.92
N ASP A 213 -15.70 8.83 -1.02
CA ASP A 213 -16.79 9.28 -0.17
C ASP A 213 -16.25 9.51 1.25
N PRO A 214 -16.27 10.75 1.77
CA PRO A 214 -15.70 11.06 3.09
C PRO A 214 -16.31 10.24 4.23
N GLU A 215 -17.60 9.95 4.17
CA GLU A 215 -18.29 9.22 5.24
C GLU A 215 -17.95 7.73 5.18
N LYS A 216 -17.86 7.15 3.98
CA LYS A 216 -17.39 5.76 3.84
C LYS A 216 -15.93 5.60 4.25
N ILE A 217 -15.06 6.56 3.90
CA ILE A 217 -13.67 6.59 4.37
C ILE A 217 -13.63 6.58 5.90
N ARG A 218 -14.41 7.47 6.54
CA ARG A 218 -14.46 7.57 8.01
C ARG A 218 -14.87 6.26 8.66
N ARG A 219 -16.00 5.68 8.21
CA ARG A 219 -16.52 4.41 8.75
C ARG A 219 -15.52 3.27 8.58
N MET A 220 -14.88 3.17 7.42
CA MET A 220 -13.89 2.13 7.14
C MET A 220 -12.66 2.26 8.06
N VAL A 221 -12.10 3.47 8.19
CA VAL A 221 -10.94 3.70 9.08
C VAL A 221 -11.29 3.42 10.54
N GLU A 222 -12.50 3.77 10.99
CA GLU A 222 -12.98 3.45 12.33
C GLU A 222 -13.13 1.95 12.55
N ALA A 223 -13.75 1.22 11.61
CA ALA A 223 -13.95 -0.22 11.71
C ALA A 223 -12.62 -0.97 11.87
N VAL A 224 -11.62 -0.63 11.05
CA VAL A 224 -10.28 -1.25 11.15
C VAL A 224 -9.63 -0.97 12.51
N ARG A 225 -9.82 0.22 13.08
CA ARG A 225 -9.21 0.60 14.35
C ARG A 225 -9.92 0.05 15.58
N GLN A 226 -11.23 -0.15 15.53
CA GLN A 226 -12.01 -0.64 16.67
C GLN A 226 -11.60 -2.08 17.04
N SER A 227 -11.32 -2.93 16.06
CA SER A 227 -10.84 -4.31 16.29
C SER A 227 -9.50 -4.36 17.04
N GLY A 228 -8.63 -3.36 16.85
CA GLY A 228 -7.34 -3.29 17.53
C GLY A 228 -7.43 -2.92 19.02
N LYS A 229 -8.59 -2.43 19.50
CA LYS A 229 -8.79 -2.05 20.90
C LYS A 229 -9.39 -3.16 21.77
N GLN A 230 -9.94 -4.22 21.18
CA GLN A 230 -10.60 -5.29 21.94
C GLN A 230 -9.63 -6.40 22.41
N SER A 231 -8.36 -6.37 22.02
CA SER A 231 -7.37 -7.42 22.36
C SER A 231 -6.46 -7.07 23.55
N GLY A 232 -6.80 -6.04 24.34
CA GLY A 232 -6.00 -5.55 25.48
C GLY A 232 -6.78 -5.39 26.79
N GLY A 233 -7.90 -6.11 26.94
CA GLY A 233 -8.68 -6.19 28.18
C GLY A 233 -8.41 -7.48 28.94
#